data_AF-A0A940RMZ8-F1
#
_entry.id   AF-A0A940RMZ8-F1
#
_cell.length_a   1.000
_cell.length_b   1.000
_cell.length_c   1.000
_cell.angle_alpha   90.00
_cell.angle_beta   90.00
_cell.angle_gamma   90.00
#
_symmetry.space_group_name_H-M   'P 1'
#
loop_
_entity.id
_entity.type
_entity.pdbx_description
1 polymer ?
#
loop_
_entity_poly.entity_id
_entity_poly.type
_entity_poly.pdbx_seq_one_letter_code
_entity_poly.pdbx_strand_id
1 'polypeptide(L)'
;MVITAALLALALQGTPPMVRIELSPDCVARIDGQPLDDAEIVARARHWQADHRWIGLIGSVDTPYKCVGGLISRIQRAGFTGSIGFIAEPGPPGIVHLNIPSGRCAVEVNGKRTDLDEFAATAKTWSGTQPEIHLQASPEASFRCVDRVLNVLRESHLQRLGFVGNEQYVATGPEEPKP
;
A
#
# COMPACT_ATOMS: atom_id res chain seq x y z
N MET A 1 -57.98 -3.23 35.77
CA MET A 1 -57.38 -2.55 34.61
C MET A 1 -55.88 -2.68 34.73
N VAL A 2 -55.27 -3.57 33.95
CA VAL A 2 -53.82 -3.75 33.86
C VAL A 2 -53.49 -3.90 32.38
N ILE A 3 -52.22 -3.64 32.04
CA ILE A 3 -51.51 -3.92 30.78
C ILE A 3 -51.77 -2.83 29.71
N THR A 4 -50.81 -2.13 29.09
CA THR A 4 -49.37 -2.34 28.92
C THR A 4 -48.74 -1.01 28.50
N ALA A 5 -47.62 -0.61 29.13
CA ALA A 5 -46.68 0.32 28.53
C ALA A 5 -45.91 -0.46 27.44
N ALA A 6 -46.30 -0.28 26.17
CA ALA A 6 -45.52 -0.78 25.05
C ALA A 6 -44.30 0.14 24.88
N LEU A 7 -43.17 -0.33 25.43
CA LEU A 7 -41.82 0.18 25.18
C LEU A 7 -41.57 0.26 23.66
N LEU A 8 -41.53 1.48 23.14
CA LEU A 8 -40.95 1.76 21.83
C LEU A 8 -39.42 1.77 22.00
N ALA A 9 -38.83 0.57 22.06
CA ALA A 9 -37.40 0.40 21.90
C ALA A 9 -37.08 0.58 20.40
N LEU A 10 -36.83 1.81 19.96
CA LEU A 10 -36.13 2.02 18.70
C LEU A 10 -34.75 1.39 18.86
N ALA A 11 -34.58 0.25 18.20
CA ALA A 11 -33.30 -0.41 18.07
C ALA A 11 -32.27 0.58 17.52
N LEU A 12 -31.15 0.73 18.23
CA LEU A 12 -29.90 1.18 17.62
C LEU A 12 -29.52 0.15 16.56
N GLN A 13 -30.06 0.28 15.35
CA GLN A 13 -29.63 -0.50 14.20
C GLN A 13 -28.29 0.08 13.76
N GLY A 14 -27.19 -0.47 14.29
CA GLY A 14 -25.87 -0.25 13.73
C GLY A 14 -25.87 -0.63 12.24
N THR A 15 -25.10 0.09 11.43
CA THR A 15 -24.94 -0.25 10.01
C THR A 15 -24.50 -1.71 9.88
N PRO A 16 -25.14 -2.51 9.00
CA PRO A 16 -24.72 -3.89 8.79
C PRO A 16 -23.24 -3.91 8.40
N PRO A 17 -22.44 -4.81 8.99
CA PRO A 17 -21.01 -4.83 8.76
C PRO A 17 -20.72 -5.06 7.27
N MET A 18 -19.85 -4.22 6.73
CA MET A 18 -19.42 -4.29 5.34
C MET A 18 -18.72 -5.63 5.04
N VAL A 19 -19.02 -6.21 3.88
CA VAL A 19 -18.24 -7.32 3.31
C VAL A 19 -16.96 -6.74 2.75
N ARG A 20 -15.81 -7.07 3.34
CA ARG A 20 -14.50 -6.67 2.80
C ARG A 20 -14.01 -7.78 1.88
N ILE A 21 -13.82 -7.47 0.60
CA ILE A 21 -13.24 -8.39 -0.37
C ILE A 21 -11.93 -7.78 -0.85
N GLU A 22 -10.82 -8.43 -0.53
CA GLU A 22 -9.48 -8.04 -0.97
C GLU A 22 -9.28 -8.47 -2.41
N LEU A 23 -8.73 -7.59 -3.25
CA LEU A 23 -8.49 -7.84 -4.66
C LEU A 23 -7.06 -7.50 -5.04
N SER A 24 -6.29 -8.53 -5.43
CA SER A 24 -4.91 -8.36 -5.86
C SER A 24 -4.79 -7.87 -7.31
N PRO A 25 -3.62 -7.32 -7.72
CA PRO A 25 -3.34 -6.97 -9.11
C PRO A 25 -3.46 -8.13 -10.10
N ASP A 26 -3.27 -9.38 -9.63
CA ASP A 26 -3.43 -10.61 -10.41
C ASP A 26 -4.90 -11.09 -10.53
N CYS A 27 -5.85 -10.21 -10.20
CA CYS A 27 -7.29 -10.48 -10.20
C CYS A 27 -7.75 -11.59 -9.23
N VAL A 28 -7.00 -11.87 -8.16
CA VAL A 28 -7.40 -12.83 -7.13
C VAL A 28 -8.21 -12.10 -6.05
N ALA A 29 -9.47 -12.50 -5.90
CA ALA A 29 -10.35 -12.01 -4.84
C ALA A 29 -10.22 -12.88 -3.59
N ARG A 30 -10.22 -12.28 -2.40
CA ARG A 30 -10.21 -12.98 -1.12
C ARG A 30 -11.21 -12.37 -0.13
N ILE A 31 -11.76 -13.22 0.73
CA ILE A 31 -12.55 -12.82 1.90
C ILE A 31 -11.94 -13.51 3.12
N ASP A 32 -11.59 -12.74 4.15
CA ASP A 32 -10.93 -13.26 5.36
C ASP A 32 -9.67 -14.10 5.03
N GLY A 33 -8.89 -13.66 4.03
CA GLY A 33 -7.69 -14.34 3.53
C GLY A 33 -7.93 -15.57 2.65
N GLN A 34 -9.18 -16.05 2.51
CA GLN A 34 -9.51 -17.20 1.69
C GLN A 34 -9.88 -16.80 0.26
N PRO A 35 -9.45 -17.55 -0.78
CA PRO A 35 -9.86 -17.29 -2.17
C PRO A 35 -11.37 -17.26 -2.32
N LEU A 36 -11.85 -16.25 -3.05
CA LEU A 36 -13.26 -16.08 -3.38
C LEU A 36 -13.47 -16.39 -4.86
N ASP A 37 -13.79 -17.66 -5.16
CA ASP A 37 -14.10 -18.13 -6.50
C ASP A 37 -15.59 -17.96 -6.86
N ASP A 38 -15.96 -18.35 -8.07
CA ASP A 38 -17.32 -18.18 -8.59
C ASP A 38 -18.37 -18.98 -7.82
N ALA A 39 -18.03 -20.20 -7.36
CA ALA A 39 -18.94 -21.04 -6.59
C ALA A 39 -19.21 -20.41 -5.22
N GLU A 40 -18.17 -19.88 -4.58
CA GLU A 40 -18.27 -19.22 -3.29
C GLU A 40 -19.05 -17.90 -3.37
N ILE A 41 -18.85 -17.13 -4.46
CA ILE A 41 -19.65 -15.92 -4.73
C ILE A 41 -21.13 -16.27 -4.83
N VAL A 42 -21.48 -17.32 -5.58
CA VAL A 42 -22.88 -17.76 -5.74
C VAL A 42 -23.49 -18.22 -4.42
N ALA A 43 -22.73 -18.99 -3.61
CA ALA A 43 -23.19 -19.48 -2.31
C ALA A 43 -23.48 -18.34 -1.31
N ARG A 44 -22.68 -17.27 -1.35
CA ARG A 44 -22.75 -16.18 -0.37
C ARG A 44 -23.60 -14.97 -0.80
N ALA A 45 -23.70 -14.68 -2.10
CA ALA A 45 -24.34 -13.45 -2.60
C ALA A 45 -25.79 -13.27 -2.11
N ARG A 46 -26.58 -14.35 -2.06
CA ARG A 46 -27.96 -14.30 -1.57
C ARG A 46 -28.06 -13.95 -0.08
N HIS A 47 -27.12 -14.42 0.73
CA HIS A 47 -27.06 -14.10 2.16
C HIS A 47 -26.68 -12.62 2.34
N TRP A 48 -25.65 -12.15 1.65
CA TRP A 48 -25.27 -10.72 1.69
C TRP A 48 -26.42 -9.80 1.27
N GLN A 49 -27.22 -10.23 0.29
CA GLN A 49 -28.41 -9.52 -0.14
C GLN A 49 -29.51 -9.50 0.92
N ALA A 50 -29.84 -10.66 1.50
CA ALA A 50 -30.86 -10.77 2.55
C ALA A 50 -30.50 -9.93 3.79
N ASP A 51 -29.22 -9.90 4.12
CA ASP A 51 -28.68 -9.14 5.25
C ASP A 51 -28.42 -7.66 4.94
N HIS A 52 -28.76 -7.19 3.73
CA HIS A 52 -28.56 -5.80 3.27
C HIS A 52 -27.12 -5.29 3.45
N ARG A 53 -26.12 -6.17 3.25
CA ARG A 53 -24.72 -5.81 3.49
C ARG A 53 -24.19 -4.94 2.35
N TRP A 54 -23.37 -3.96 2.68
CA TRP A 54 -22.55 -3.25 1.71
C TRP A 54 -21.30 -4.06 1.37
N ILE A 55 -20.91 -4.16 0.08
CA ILE A 55 -19.66 -4.79 -0.33
C ILE A 55 -18.61 -3.71 -0.61
N GLY A 56 -17.51 -3.75 0.12
CA GLY A 56 -16.30 -2.98 -0.14
C GLY A 56 -15.25 -3.85 -0.81
N LEU A 57 -14.92 -3.53 -2.05
CA LEU A 57 -13.79 -4.11 -2.77
C LEU A 57 -12.53 -3.33 -2.41
N ILE A 58 -11.56 -3.98 -1.81
CA ILE A 58 -10.32 -3.35 -1.33
C ILE A 58 -9.18 -3.80 -2.22
N GLY A 59 -8.47 -2.87 -2.84
CA GLY A 59 -7.35 -3.19 -3.72
C GLY A 59 -6.38 -2.03 -3.88
N SER A 60 -5.19 -2.34 -4.39
CA SER A 60 -4.19 -1.33 -4.73
C SER A 60 -4.73 -0.36 -5.80
N VAL A 61 -4.22 0.87 -5.83
CA VAL A 61 -4.34 1.78 -6.98
C VAL A 61 -3.86 1.16 -8.30
N ASP A 62 -2.97 0.16 -8.22
CA ASP A 62 -2.47 -0.58 -9.39
C ASP A 62 -3.39 -1.74 -9.82
N THR A 63 -4.43 -2.05 -9.04
CA THR A 63 -5.36 -3.15 -9.38
C THR A 63 -6.07 -2.82 -10.70
N PRO A 64 -5.90 -3.65 -11.76
CA PRO A 64 -6.49 -3.34 -13.06
C PRO A 64 -8.01 -3.22 -13.01
N TYR A 65 -8.58 -2.23 -13.70
CA TYR A 65 -10.03 -2.05 -13.79
C TYR A 65 -10.79 -3.31 -14.24
N LYS A 66 -10.17 -4.14 -15.10
CA LYS A 66 -10.74 -5.43 -15.52
C LYS A 66 -10.95 -6.40 -14.36
N CYS A 67 -10.08 -6.38 -13.35
CA CYS A 67 -10.22 -7.22 -12.16
C CYS A 67 -11.41 -6.74 -11.32
N VAL A 68 -11.50 -5.43 -11.08
CA VAL A 68 -12.59 -4.81 -10.30
C VAL A 68 -13.94 -5.05 -10.99
N GLY A 69 -14.05 -4.65 -12.26
CA GLY A 69 -15.28 -4.82 -13.05
C GLY A 69 -15.67 -6.29 -13.23
N GLY A 70 -14.69 -7.17 -13.43
CA GLY A 70 -14.93 -8.61 -13.53
C GLY A 70 -15.50 -9.21 -12.24
N LEU A 71 -14.98 -8.81 -11.09
CA LEU A 71 -15.51 -9.24 -9.79
C LEU A 71 -16.91 -8.67 -9.52
N ILE A 72 -17.14 -7.38 -9.76
CA ILE A 72 -18.47 -6.74 -9.63
C ILE A 72 -19.50 -7.49 -10.48
N SER A 73 -19.16 -7.77 -11.75
CA SER A 73 -20.05 -8.47 -12.68
C SER A 73 -20.39 -9.88 -12.20
N ARG A 74 -19.42 -10.62 -11.63
CA ARG A 74 -19.67 -11.95 -11.05
C ARG A 74 -20.62 -11.89 -9.85
N ILE A 75 -20.39 -10.96 -8.93
CA ILE A 75 -21.24 -10.75 -7.74
C ILE A 75 -22.67 -10.39 -8.14
N GLN A 76 -22.84 -9.49 -9.11
CA GLN A 76 -24.16 -9.09 -9.60
C GLN A 76 -24.89 -10.24 -10.30
N ARG A 77 -24.18 -11.03 -11.13
CA ARG A 77 -24.76 -12.24 -11.75
C ARG A 77 -25.17 -13.31 -10.74
N ALA A 78 -24.51 -13.35 -9.58
CA ALA A 78 -24.90 -14.23 -8.47
C ALA A 78 -26.15 -13.74 -7.71
N GLY A 79 -26.71 -12.58 -8.08
CA GLY A 79 -27.98 -12.07 -7.58
C GLY A 79 -27.86 -10.99 -6.50
N PHE A 80 -26.66 -10.51 -6.20
CA PHE A 80 -26.48 -9.37 -5.32
C PHE A 80 -26.73 -8.05 -6.08
N THR A 81 -27.69 -7.25 -5.61
CA THR A 81 -28.09 -5.98 -6.21
C THR A 81 -27.89 -4.78 -5.29
N GLY A 82 -27.40 -5.02 -4.07
CA GLY A 82 -27.04 -3.98 -3.13
C GLY A 82 -25.84 -3.13 -3.58
N SER A 83 -25.45 -2.21 -2.72
CA SER A 83 -24.32 -1.31 -3.00
C SER A 83 -23.00 -2.06 -3.04
N ILE A 84 -22.17 -1.72 -4.03
CA ILE A 84 -20.78 -2.17 -4.14
C ILE A 84 -19.91 -0.92 -4.32
N GLY A 85 -18.87 -0.76 -3.51
CA GLY A 85 -17.88 0.30 -3.67
C GLY A 85 -16.47 -0.26 -3.82
N PHE A 86 -15.59 0.50 -4.44
CA PHE A 86 -14.15 0.22 -4.48
C PHE A 86 -13.43 1.19 -3.55
N ILE A 87 -12.65 0.63 -2.62
CA ILE A 87 -11.77 1.35 -1.71
C ILE A 87 -10.36 1.13 -2.26
N ALA A 88 -9.85 2.14 -2.95
CA ALA A 88 -8.48 2.17 -3.43
C ALA A 88 -7.56 2.45 -2.24
N GLU A 89 -6.87 1.43 -1.76
CA GLU A 89 -5.76 1.61 -0.82
C GLU A 89 -4.48 1.77 -1.64
N PRO A 90 -3.53 2.64 -1.24
CA PRO A 90 -2.20 2.56 -1.83
C PRO A 90 -1.66 1.15 -1.56
N GLY A 91 -1.22 0.45 -2.61
CA GLY A 91 -0.68 -0.91 -2.47
C GLY A 91 0.48 -0.97 -1.48
N PRO A 92 0.88 -2.17 -1.03
CA PRO A 92 2.06 -2.34 -0.20
C PRO A 92 3.24 -1.62 -0.88
N PRO A 93 3.88 -0.66 -0.21
CA PRO A 93 4.73 0.27 -0.92
C PRO A 93 6.00 -0.44 -1.33
N GLY A 94 6.27 -0.47 -2.63
CA GLY A 94 7.42 -1.15 -3.17
C GLY A 94 8.70 -0.65 -2.48
N ILE A 95 9.69 -1.52 -2.33
CA ILE A 95 11.00 -1.11 -1.85
C ILE A 95 11.80 -0.61 -3.06
N VAL A 96 12.35 0.60 -2.94
CA VAL A 96 13.31 1.15 -3.90
C VAL A 96 14.68 1.18 -3.25
N HIS A 97 15.62 0.44 -3.83
CA HIS A 97 17.01 0.47 -3.41
C HIS A 97 17.72 1.62 -4.12
N LEU A 98 18.25 2.56 -3.33
CA LEU A 98 19.05 3.67 -3.82
C LEU A 98 20.48 3.53 -3.34
N ASN A 99 21.40 3.35 -4.28
CA ASN A 99 22.82 3.33 -3.99
C ASN A 99 23.48 4.61 -4.48
N ILE A 100 24.33 5.22 -3.64
CA ILE A 100 25.20 6.34 -4.01
C ILE A 100 26.63 5.80 -4.10
N PRO A 101 27.13 5.50 -5.31
CA PRO A 101 28.45 4.92 -5.49
C PRO A 101 29.57 5.94 -5.25
N SER A 102 30.79 5.45 -5.09
CA SER A 102 31.99 6.28 -5.00
C SER A 102 32.29 7.01 -6.31
N GLY A 103 33.11 8.07 -6.22
CA GLY A 103 33.57 8.83 -7.38
C GLY A 103 32.63 9.96 -7.80
N ARG A 104 32.38 10.09 -9.11
CA ARG A 104 31.52 11.15 -9.65
C ARG A 104 30.08 10.95 -9.18
N CYS A 105 29.43 12.05 -8.80
CA CYS A 105 28.08 12.01 -8.27
C CYS A 105 27.12 11.36 -9.27
N ALA A 106 26.53 10.24 -8.85
CA ALA A 106 25.55 9.46 -9.58
C ALA A 106 24.64 8.76 -8.57
N VAL A 107 23.52 8.25 -9.04
CA VAL A 107 22.58 7.47 -8.25
C VAL A 107 22.33 6.15 -8.96
N GLU A 108 22.21 5.07 -8.23
CA GLU A 108 21.77 3.78 -8.76
C GLU A 108 20.42 3.46 -8.17
N VAL A 109 19.39 3.42 -9.03
CA VAL A 109 18.01 3.10 -8.66
C VAL A 109 17.76 1.65 -9.03
N ASN A 110 17.55 0.79 -8.03
CA ASN A 110 17.39 -0.66 -8.21
C ASN A 110 18.52 -1.26 -9.08
N GLY A 111 19.75 -0.81 -8.87
CA GLY A 111 20.95 -1.24 -9.60
C GLY A 111 21.15 -0.59 -10.98
N LYS A 112 20.20 0.22 -11.48
CA LYS A 112 20.38 0.99 -12.71
C LYS A 112 20.99 2.35 -12.39
N ARG A 113 22.19 2.61 -12.92
CA ARG A 113 22.83 3.92 -12.81
C ARG A 113 22.06 4.99 -13.59
N THR A 114 21.83 6.12 -12.94
CA THR A 114 21.17 7.31 -13.45
C THR A 114 21.96 8.55 -13.00
N ASP A 115 21.85 9.63 -13.76
CA ASP A 115 22.30 10.94 -13.28
C ASP A 115 21.27 11.53 -12.30
N LEU A 116 21.65 12.68 -11.70
CA LEU A 116 20.85 13.32 -10.66
C LEU A 116 19.56 13.95 -11.22
N ASP A 117 19.55 14.40 -12.47
CA ASP A 117 18.40 15.05 -13.08
C ASP A 117 17.34 14.01 -13.48
N GLU A 118 17.75 12.90 -14.08
CA GLU A 118 16.89 11.74 -14.36
C GLU A 118 16.37 11.12 -13.04
N PHE A 119 17.22 11.04 -12.02
CA PHE A 119 16.79 10.61 -10.69
C PHE A 119 15.72 11.53 -10.10
N ALA A 120 15.90 12.86 -10.16
CA ALA A 120 14.93 13.82 -9.64
C ALA A 120 13.59 13.77 -10.38
N ALA A 121 13.62 13.58 -11.71
CA ALA A 121 12.40 13.37 -12.49
C ALA A 121 11.68 12.08 -12.07
N THR A 122 12.43 10.99 -11.86
CA THR A 122 11.89 9.70 -11.44
C THR A 122 11.31 9.76 -10.03
N ALA A 123 12.04 10.35 -9.07
CA ALA A 123 11.63 10.44 -7.67
C ALA A 123 10.30 11.18 -7.47
N LYS A 124 10.03 12.21 -8.29
CA LYS A 124 8.74 12.93 -8.28
C LYS A 124 7.54 12.02 -8.58
N THR A 125 7.73 11.00 -9.43
CA THR A 125 6.65 10.06 -9.79
C THR A 125 6.27 9.12 -8.64
N TRP A 126 7.15 8.95 -7.65
CA TRP A 126 6.94 8.05 -6.51
C TRP A 126 5.98 8.61 -5.45
N SER A 127 5.60 9.89 -5.55
CA SER A 127 4.64 10.51 -4.63
C SER A 127 3.28 9.80 -4.60
N GLY A 128 2.86 9.17 -5.71
CA GLY A 128 1.60 8.43 -5.81
C GLY A 128 1.62 7.03 -5.19
N THR A 129 2.78 6.36 -5.18
CA THR A 129 2.95 4.98 -4.68
C THR A 129 3.62 4.92 -3.32
N GLN A 130 4.24 6.02 -2.88
CA GLN A 130 4.88 6.20 -1.57
C GLN A 130 5.84 5.06 -1.19
N PRO A 131 6.76 4.60 -2.07
CA PRO A 131 7.64 3.46 -1.78
C PRO A 131 8.48 3.66 -0.51
N GLU A 132 8.92 2.55 0.07
CA GLU A 132 9.97 2.59 1.08
C GLU A 132 11.34 2.71 0.38
N ILE A 133 12.06 3.77 0.69
CA ILE A 133 13.39 4.02 0.12
C ILE A 133 14.45 3.43 1.03
N HIS A 134 15.25 2.49 0.53
CA HIS A 134 16.45 2.00 1.20
C HIS A 134 17.66 2.68 0.59
N LEU A 135 18.21 3.68 1.28
CA LEU A 135 19.36 4.43 0.83
C LEU A 135 20.65 3.84 1.42
N GLN A 136 21.59 3.51 0.54
CA GLN A 136 22.94 3.12 0.89
C GLN A 136 23.95 4.04 0.18
N ALA A 137 24.80 4.72 0.94
CA ALA A 137 25.94 5.44 0.36
C ALA A 137 27.20 4.61 0.51
N SER A 138 28.08 4.64 -0.49
CA SER A 138 29.45 4.15 -0.32
C SER A 138 30.18 4.98 0.75
N PRO A 139 31.06 4.39 1.56
CA PRO A 139 31.89 5.13 2.52
C PRO A 139 32.74 6.23 1.86
N GLU A 140 33.13 6.03 0.61
CA GLU A 140 33.94 6.95 -0.19
C GLU A 140 33.09 7.91 -1.04
N ALA A 141 31.75 7.87 -0.91
CA ALA A 141 30.88 8.80 -1.62
C ALA A 141 31.10 10.23 -1.12
N SER A 142 31.08 11.19 -2.05
CA SER A 142 31.20 12.60 -1.69
C SER A 142 30.00 13.05 -0.85
N PHE A 143 30.25 13.67 0.29
CA PHE A 143 29.21 14.29 1.12
C PHE A 143 28.28 15.21 0.32
N ARG A 144 28.85 16.00 -0.61
CA ARG A 144 28.08 16.88 -1.50
C ARG A 144 27.14 16.10 -2.44
N CYS A 145 27.49 14.88 -2.81
CA CYS A 145 26.60 14.05 -3.60
C CYS A 145 25.44 13.53 -2.75
N VAL A 146 25.75 13.01 -1.56
CA VAL A 146 24.75 12.51 -0.61
C VAL A 146 23.72 13.60 -0.27
N ASP A 147 24.18 14.81 0.07
CA ASP A 147 23.28 15.93 0.37
C ASP A 147 22.34 16.27 -0.79
N ARG A 148 22.85 16.28 -2.02
CA ARG A 148 22.03 16.53 -3.22
C ARG A 148 20.96 15.46 -3.43
N VAL A 149 21.31 14.18 -3.25
CA VAL A 149 20.36 13.07 -3.35
C VAL A 149 19.29 13.17 -2.25
N LEU A 150 19.69 13.48 -1.02
CA LEU A 150 18.76 13.66 0.10
C LEU A 150 17.82 14.84 -0.11
N ASN A 151 18.29 15.94 -0.70
CA ASN A 151 17.45 17.09 -1.05
C ASN A 151 16.39 16.72 -2.10
N VAL A 152 16.75 15.97 -3.14
CA VAL A 152 15.78 15.46 -4.14
C VAL A 152 14.72 14.57 -3.48
N LEU A 153 15.12 13.68 -2.57
CA LEU A 153 14.18 12.82 -1.85
C LEU A 153 13.23 13.62 -0.95
N ARG A 154 13.75 14.65 -0.27
CA ARG A 154 12.96 15.58 0.56
C ARG A 154 11.91 16.32 -0.28
N GLU A 155 12.30 16.84 -1.43
CA GLU A 155 11.42 17.55 -2.37
C GLU A 155 10.36 16.63 -3.01
N SER A 156 10.59 15.31 -3.01
CA SER A 156 9.65 14.33 -3.54
C SER A 156 8.54 13.94 -2.56
N HIS A 157 8.54 14.50 -1.34
CA HIS A 157 7.51 14.26 -0.30
C HIS A 157 7.29 12.77 0.04
N LEU A 158 8.36 11.97 -0.01
CA LEU A 158 8.32 10.56 0.37
C LEU A 158 8.34 10.41 1.89
N GLN A 159 7.48 9.54 2.42
CA GLN A 159 7.31 9.40 3.88
C GLN A 159 8.20 8.32 4.50
N ARG A 160 8.78 7.43 3.70
CA ARG A 160 9.55 6.27 4.17
C ARG A 160 10.94 6.25 3.60
N LEU A 161 11.90 6.63 4.42
CA LEU A 161 13.32 6.58 4.10
C LEU A 161 14.03 5.80 5.21
N GLY A 162 14.64 4.67 4.84
CA GLY A 162 15.55 3.90 5.66
C GLY A 162 16.98 4.05 5.14
N PHE A 163 17.93 4.23 6.04
CA PHE A 163 19.36 4.14 5.73
C PHE A 163 19.82 2.71 6.01
N VAL A 164 20.36 2.04 5.00
CA VAL A 164 20.83 0.66 5.10
C VAL A 164 22.35 0.62 4.99
N GLY A 165 22.98 -0.33 5.70
CA GLY A 165 24.43 -0.51 5.62
C GLY A 165 25.24 0.53 6.41
N ASN A 166 24.74 1.10 7.51
CA ASN A 166 25.48 2.10 8.29
C ASN A 166 26.56 1.49 9.20
N GLU A 167 26.59 0.17 9.36
CA GLU A 167 27.57 -0.57 10.17
C GLU A 167 29.02 -0.38 9.69
N GLN A 168 29.23 -0.05 8.42
CA GLN A 168 30.54 0.24 7.86
C GLN A 168 31.15 1.58 8.35
N TYR A 169 30.35 2.47 8.95
CA TYR A 169 30.83 3.73 9.52
C TYR A 169 31.29 3.63 10.99
N VAL A 170 31.18 2.45 11.62
CA VAL A 170 31.59 2.25 13.03
C VAL A 170 33.11 2.04 13.17
N ALA A 171 33.85 1.86 12.08
CA ALA A 171 35.21 1.32 12.11
C ALA A 171 36.38 2.33 12.28
N THR A 172 36.17 3.62 12.59
CA THR A 172 37.29 4.60 12.62
C THR A 172 37.26 5.64 13.75
N GLY A 173 36.63 5.35 14.90
CA GLY A 173 36.88 6.14 16.10
C GLY A 173 38.22 5.74 16.75
N PRO A 174 39.12 6.66 17.15
CA PRO A 174 40.20 6.30 18.06
C PRO A 174 39.58 5.75 19.35
N GLU A 175 40.01 4.56 19.76
CA GLU A 175 39.58 3.94 21.01
C GLU A 175 39.94 4.90 22.16
N GLU A 176 38.92 5.51 22.78
CA GLU A 176 39.11 6.37 23.94
C GLU A 176 39.76 5.53 25.06
N PRO A 177 40.92 5.94 25.62
CA PRO A 177 41.52 5.19 26.70
C PRO A 177 40.57 5.19 27.90
N LYS A 178 40.09 4.00 28.27
CA LYS A 178 39.21 3.78 29.41
C LYS A 178 39.96 4.17 30.71
N PRO A 179 39.32 4.92 31.63
CA PRO A 179 39.92 5.29 32.91
C PRO A 179 40.21 4.07 33.82
#